data_AF-A0A8T4Y177-F1
#
_entry.id   AF-A0A8T4Y177-F1
#
_cell.length_a   1.000
_cell.length_b   1.000
_cell.length_c   1.000
_cell.angle_alpha   90.00
_cell.angle_beta   90.00
_cell.angle_gamma   90.00
#
_symmetry.space_group_name_H-M   'P 1'
#
loop_
_entity.id
_entity.type
_entity.pdbx_description
1 polymer ?
#
loop_
_entity_poly.entity_id
_entity_poly.type
_entity_poly.pdbx_seq_one_letter_code
_entity_poly.pdbx_strand_id
1 'polypeptide(L)'
;MMEKFRHIVRLMDTDLDGFKKVPYALRRIRGVGVTLGWAIARGIGVDPNRRIGELSDEELKRIETALKEPSKFNIPSWMFNRRKDLETGGDVHLMGSDLELRIKQDIDFMKSIRSWRGWRHSLGLKVRGQKTRTTGRTGRTVGVQRKKVSR
;
A
#
# COMPACT_ATOMS: atom_id res chain seq x y z
N MET A 1 -6.90 14.67 32.44
CA MET A 1 -6.30 13.32 32.62
C MET A 1 -5.58 13.03 31.30
N MET A 2 -4.25 13.07 31.28
CA MET A 2 -3.48 12.98 30.03
C MET A 2 -3.51 11.53 29.56
N GLU A 3 -4.07 11.28 28.38
CA GLU A 3 -4.13 9.92 27.82
C GLU A 3 -2.72 9.34 27.71
N LYS A 4 -2.58 8.07 28.10
CA LYS A 4 -1.30 7.36 28.09
C LYS A 4 -0.83 7.22 26.64
N PHE A 5 0.25 7.91 26.29
CA PHE A 5 0.87 7.82 24.96
C PHE A 5 1.26 6.37 24.64
N ARG A 6 0.78 5.86 23.51
CA ARG A 6 1.11 4.51 23.04
C ARG A 6 2.26 4.58 22.06
N HIS A 7 3.38 3.97 22.42
CA HIS A 7 4.55 3.88 21.54
C HIS A 7 4.31 2.96 20.35
N ILE A 8 3.50 1.91 20.52
CA ILE A 8 3.15 0.95 19.46
C ILE A 8 1.64 0.85 19.42
N VAL A 9 1.07 1.01 18.22
CA VAL A 9 -0.36 0.87 17.96
C VAL A 9 -0.53 -0.21 16.92
N ARG A 10 -1.24 -1.29 17.24
CA ARG A 10 -1.52 -2.36 16.28
C ARG A 10 -2.83 -2.10 15.56
N LEU A 11 -2.80 -2.11 14.22
CA LEU A 11 -3.95 -1.85 13.36
C LEU A 11 -3.87 -2.73 12.11
N MET A 12 -4.97 -3.41 11.75
CA MET A 12 -5.08 -4.26 10.55
C MET A 12 -3.89 -5.22 10.37
N ASP A 13 -3.61 -6.01 11.41
CA ASP A 13 -2.51 -6.98 11.48
C ASP A 13 -1.10 -6.43 11.34
N THR A 14 -0.93 -5.10 11.45
CA THR A 14 0.37 -4.44 11.39
C THR A 14 0.65 -3.59 12.62
N ASP A 15 1.91 -3.58 13.05
CA ASP A 15 2.36 -2.71 14.13
C ASP A 15 2.77 -1.35 13.58
N LEU A 16 2.12 -0.31 14.07
CA LEU A 16 2.34 1.09 13.72
C LEU A 16 3.14 1.81 14.81
N ASP A 17 4.02 2.69 14.35
CA ASP A 17 4.87 3.52 15.20
C ASP A 17 4.10 4.74 15.73
N GLY A 18 3.96 4.81 17.05
CA GLY A 18 3.17 5.81 17.78
C GLY A 18 3.64 7.25 17.59
N PHE A 19 4.91 7.47 17.26
CA PHE A 19 5.47 8.81 17.10
C PHE A 19 5.15 9.46 15.75
N LYS A 20 4.73 8.65 14.77
CA LYS A 20 4.41 9.16 13.44
C LYS A 20 3.03 9.80 13.42
N LYS A 21 2.90 10.81 12.55
CA LYS A 21 1.62 11.42 12.21
C LYS A 21 0.68 10.41 11.57
N VAL A 22 -0.62 10.55 11.76
CA VAL A 22 -1.64 9.57 11.32
C VAL A 22 -1.47 9.13 9.85
N PRO A 23 -1.39 10.01 8.83
CA PRO A 23 -1.28 9.56 7.43
C PRO A 23 0.01 8.79 7.12
N TYR A 24 1.10 9.12 7.82
CA TYR A 24 2.40 8.51 7.61
C TYR A 24 2.53 7.18 8.36
N ALA A 25 1.88 7.07 9.52
CA ALA A 25 1.75 5.80 10.23
C ALA A 25 0.93 4.82 9.40
N LEU A 26 -0.25 5.23 8.90
CA LEU A 26 -1.15 4.38 8.09
C LEU A 26 -0.50 3.84 6.82
N ARG A 27 0.45 4.56 6.22
CA ARG A 27 1.24 4.09 5.06
C ARG A 27 1.94 2.74 5.30
N ARG A 28 2.20 2.37 6.56
CA ARG A 28 2.83 1.09 6.88
C ARG A 28 1.93 -0.09 6.50
N ILE A 29 0.61 0.10 6.51
CA ILE A 29 -0.37 -0.90 6.07
C ILE A 29 -0.25 -1.07 4.56
N ARG A 30 -0.08 -2.31 4.11
CA ARG A 30 -0.01 -2.62 2.69
C ARG A 30 -1.37 -2.31 2.04
N GLY A 31 -1.35 -1.53 0.97
CA GLY A 31 -2.57 -1.06 0.28
C GLY A 31 -2.99 0.36 0.62
N VAL A 32 -2.47 0.93 1.72
CA VAL A 32 -2.78 2.31 2.14
C VAL A 32 -1.63 3.25 1.78
N GLY A 33 -1.96 4.30 1.02
CA GLY A 33 -1.02 5.39 0.69
C GLY A 33 -1.14 6.58 1.64
N VAL A 34 -0.16 7.49 1.58
CA VAL A 34 -0.20 8.73 2.37
C VAL A 34 -1.41 9.59 1.98
N THR A 35 -1.71 9.71 0.69
CA THR A 35 -2.87 10.43 0.17
C THR A 35 -4.19 9.85 0.66
N LEU A 36 -4.33 8.52 0.65
CA LEU A 36 -5.51 7.86 1.19
C LEU A 36 -5.62 8.06 2.71
N GLY A 37 -4.49 7.99 3.43
CA GLY A 37 -4.44 8.30 4.86
C GLY A 37 -4.88 9.73 5.19
N TRP A 38 -4.52 10.71 4.34
CA TRP A 38 -5.02 12.08 4.45
C TRP A 38 -6.53 12.18 4.20
N ALA A 39 -7.03 11.49 3.18
CA ALA A 39 -8.46 11.48 2.85
C ALA A 39 -9.29 10.86 3.99
N ILE A 40 -8.84 9.73 4.53
CA ILE A 40 -9.51 9.03 5.64
C ILE A 40 -9.49 9.89 6.91
N ALA A 41 -8.34 10.46 7.27
CA ALA A 41 -8.24 11.31 8.47
C ALA A 41 -9.19 12.52 8.38
N ARG A 42 -9.26 13.19 7.21
CA ARG A 42 -10.19 14.29 6.98
C ARG A 42 -11.65 13.84 6.94
N GLY A 43 -11.94 12.69 6.35
CA GLY A 43 -13.29 12.14 6.26
C GLY A 43 -13.90 11.77 7.61
N ILE A 44 -13.06 11.38 8.58
CA ILE A 44 -13.48 11.07 9.96
C ILE A 44 -13.46 12.32 10.85
N GLY A 45 -12.80 13.40 10.43
CA GLY A 45 -12.62 14.61 11.23
C GLY A 45 -11.49 14.51 12.27
N VAL A 46 -10.58 13.54 12.13
CA VAL A 46 -9.37 13.43 12.95
C VAL A 46 -8.30 14.35 12.39
N ASP A 47 -7.65 15.15 13.23
CA ASP A 47 -6.54 16.00 12.78
C ASP A 47 -5.38 15.14 12.25
N PRO A 48 -5.04 15.23 10.94
CA PRO A 48 -3.98 14.41 10.36
C PRO A 48 -2.58 14.73 10.91
N ASN A 49 -2.40 15.87 11.58
CA ASN A 49 -1.12 16.26 12.16
C ASN A 49 -0.86 15.66 13.54
N ARG A 50 -1.89 15.11 14.19
CA ARG A 50 -1.74 14.38 15.45
C ARG A 50 -0.92 13.11 15.28
N ARG A 51 -0.34 12.66 16.39
CA ARG A 51 0.40 11.39 16.43
C ARG A 51 -0.57 10.25 16.61
N ILE A 52 -0.28 9.11 15.98
CA ILE A 52 -1.17 7.94 16.07
C ILE A 52 -1.22 7.37 17.50
N GLY A 53 -0.15 7.53 18.27
CA GLY A 53 -0.07 7.08 19.67
C GLY A 53 -0.92 7.90 20.65
N GLU A 54 -1.48 9.02 20.21
CA GLU A 54 -2.36 9.91 20.99
C GLU A 54 -3.84 9.70 20.66
N LEU A 55 -4.16 8.80 19.72
CA LEU A 55 -5.55 8.54 19.34
C LEU A 55 -6.25 7.68 20.38
N SER A 56 -7.53 7.98 20.59
CA SER A 56 -8.43 7.17 21.39
C SER A 56 -8.78 5.84 20.70
N ASP A 57 -9.18 4.84 21.47
CA ASP A 57 -9.61 3.55 20.92
C ASP A 57 -10.83 3.66 20.01
N GLU A 58 -11.70 4.65 20.25
CA GLU A 58 -12.86 4.93 19.41
C GLU A 58 -12.45 5.48 18.04
N GLU A 59 -11.49 6.41 18.01
CA GLU A 59 -10.95 6.95 16.76
C GLU A 59 -10.21 5.86 15.96
N LEU A 60 -9.46 4.99 16.65
CA LEU A 60 -8.79 3.86 15.99
C LEU A 60 -9.80 2.89 15.35
N LYS A 61 -10.91 2.58 16.05
CA LYS A 61 -11.99 1.76 15.48
C LYS A 61 -12.66 2.43 14.27
N ARG A 62 -12.86 3.75 14.31
CA ARG A 62 -13.39 4.51 13.16
C ARG A 62 -12.44 4.49 11.96
N ILE A 63 -11.13 4.58 12.20
CA ILE A 63 -10.13 4.45 11.15
C ILE A 63 -10.16 3.03 10.57
N GLU A 64 -10.32 2.00 11.40
CA GLU A 64 -10.44 0.62 10.94
C GLU A 64 -11.67 0.40 10.04
N THR A 65 -12.83 0.92 10.44
CA THR A 65 -14.06 0.81 9.62
C THR A 65 -13.95 1.61 8.33
N ALA A 66 -13.33 2.80 8.35
CA ALA A 66 -13.10 3.60 7.16
C ALA A 66 -12.11 2.97 6.19
N LEU A 67 -11.13 2.21 6.69
CA LEU A 67 -10.20 1.45 5.87
C LEU A 67 -10.91 0.28 5.18
N LYS A 68 -11.78 -0.46 5.89
CA LYS A 68 -12.55 -1.58 5.32
C LYS A 68 -13.55 -1.11 4.27
N GLU A 69 -14.25 -0.02 4.54
CA GLU A 69 -15.34 0.48 3.69
C GLU A 69 -15.18 1.97 3.40
N PRO A 70 -14.25 2.35 2.51
CA PRO A 70 -13.98 3.74 2.21
C PRO A 70 -15.17 4.47 1.56
N SER A 71 -16.08 3.74 0.92
CA SER A 71 -17.29 4.30 0.29
C SER A 71 -18.21 5.02 1.27
N LYS A 72 -18.27 4.58 2.54
CA LYS A 72 -19.15 5.19 3.56
C LYS A 72 -18.67 6.57 4.02
N PHE A 73 -17.38 6.86 3.85
CA PHE A 73 -16.74 8.09 4.34
C PHE A 73 -16.54 9.13 3.24
N ASN A 74 -17.42 9.12 2.23
CA ASN A 74 -17.40 10.05 1.10
C ASN A 74 -16.09 10.04 0.29
N ILE A 75 -15.35 8.92 0.30
CA ILE A 75 -14.16 8.76 -0.51
C ILE A 75 -14.59 8.32 -1.91
N PRO A 76 -14.21 9.05 -2.98
CA PRO A 76 -14.55 8.66 -4.33
C PRO A 76 -13.94 7.32 -4.74
N SER A 77 -14.67 6.54 -5.54
CA SER A 77 -14.21 5.20 -5.96
C SER A 77 -12.90 5.20 -6.75
N TRP A 78 -12.56 6.31 -7.43
CA TRP A 78 -11.28 6.46 -8.13
C TRP A 78 -10.06 6.39 -7.22
N MET A 79 -10.22 6.61 -5.92
CA MET A 79 -9.15 6.50 -4.93
C MET A 79 -8.93 5.04 -4.47
N PHE A 80 -9.82 4.12 -4.82
CA PHE A 80 -9.69 2.72 -4.43
C PHE A 80 -8.65 2.01 -5.29
N ASN A 81 -7.97 1.02 -4.72
CA ASN A 81 -6.86 0.34 -5.39
C ASN A 81 -7.32 -0.71 -6.40
N ARG A 82 -8.56 -1.20 -6.28
CA ARG A 82 -9.13 -2.22 -7.17
C ARG A 82 -10.55 -1.84 -7.56
N ARG A 83 -10.65 -1.06 -8.65
CA ARG A 83 -11.93 -0.74 -9.27
C ARG A 83 -12.35 -1.80 -10.26
N LYS A 84 -13.67 -1.99 -10.40
CA LYS A 84 -14.29 -2.96 -11.34
C LYS A 84 -13.63 -4.33 -11.25
N ASP A 85 -13.68 -4.93 -10.06
CA ASP A 85 -13.15 -6.27 -9.89
C ASP A 85 -13.82 -7.27 -10.84
N LEU A 86 -13.05 -8.23 -11.36
CA LEU A 86 -13.50 -9.15 -12.40
C LEU A 86 -14.61 -10.09 -11.93
N GLU A 87 -14.61 -10.45 -10.64
CA GLU A 87 -15.57 -11.42 -10.08
C GLU A 87 -16.82 -10.71 -9.59
N THR A 88 -16.64 -9.64 -8.82
CA THR A 88 -17.75 -8.95 -8.14
C THR A 88 -18.31 -7.77 -8.92
N GLY A 89 -17.58 -7.24 -9.90
CA GLY A 89 -17.95 -6.03 -10.66
C GLY A 89 -17.90 -4.72 -9.87
N GLY A 90 -17.74 -4.80 -8.54
CA GLY A 90 -17.70 -3.66 -7.63
C GLY A 90 -16.32 -3.01 -7.51
N ASP A 91 -16.31 -1.85 -6.86
CA ASP A 91 -15.09 -1.15 -6.48
C ASP A 91 -14.70 -1.54 -5.06
N VAL A 92 -13.55 -2.19 -4.91
CA VAL A 92 -13.07 -2.76 -3.65
C VAL A 92 -11.75 -2.11 -3.25
N HIS A 93 -11.53 -1.95 -1.94
CA HIS A 93 -10.24 -1.57 -1.40
C HIS A 93 -9.60 -2.75 -0.65
N LEU A 94 -8.54 -3.33 -1.23
CA LEU A 94 -7.83 -4.47 -0.63
C LEU A 94 -6.65 -4.01 0.21
N MET A 95 -6.40 -4.65 1.34
CA MET A 95 -5.29 -4.30 2.24
C MET A 95 -4.54 -5.54 2.70
N GLY A 96 -3.38 -5.34 3.32
CA GLY A 96 -2.62 -6.39 4.00
C GLY A 96 -2.33 -7.59 3.09
N SER A 97 -2.61 -8.78 3.61
CA SER A 97 -2.47 -10.07 2.94
C SER A 97 -3.36 -10.21 1.71
N ASP A 98 -4.58 -9.69 1.77
CA ASP A 98 -5.58 -9.88 0.70
C ASP A 98 -5.13 -9.24 -0.60
N LEU A 99 -4.48 -8.07 -0.51
CA LEU A 99 -3.88 -7.40 -1.66
C LEU A 99 -2.77 -8.26 -2.30
N GLU A 100 -1.94 -8.90 -1.49
CA GLU A 100 -0.83 -9.74 -1.98
C GLU A 100 -1.35 -11.02 -2.64
N LEU A 101 -2.32 -11.68 -2.01
CA LEU A 101 -2.98 -12.85 -2.54
C LEU A 101 -3.67 -12.53 -3.87
N ARG A 102 -4.39 -11.40 -3.96
CA ARG A 102 -5.08 -11.02 -5.19
C ARG A 102 -4.12 -10.74 -6.35
N ILE A 103 -3.01 -10.04 -6.09
CA ILE A 103 -1.98 -9.78 -7.11
C ILE A 103 -1.38 -11.10 -7.61
N LYS A 104 -1.13 -12.06 -6.70
CA LYS A 104 -0.61 -13.37 -7.07
C LYS A 104 -1.61 -14.14 -7.95
N GLN A 105 -2.88 -14.18 -7.56
CA GLN A 105 -3.95 -14.79 -8.34
C GLN A 105 -4.07 -14.16 -9.74
N ASP A 106 -4.00 -12.82 -9.86
CA ASP A 106 -4.02 -12.12 -11.15
C ASP A 106 -2.84 -12.54 -12.04
N ILE A 107 -1.64 -12.69 -11.47
CA ILE A 107 -0.45 -13.14 -12.20
C ILE A 107 -0.58 -14.59 -12.64
N ASP A 108 -1.07 -15.46 -11.75
CA ASP A 108 -1.21 -16.88 -12.05
C ASP A 108 -2.33 -17.13 -13.07
N PHE A 109 -3.40 -16.34 -13.06
CA PHE A 109 -4.40 -16.29 -14.11
C PHE A 109 -3.82 -15.85 -15.46
N MET A 110 -2.97 -14.82 -15.48
CA MET A 110 -2.30 -14.40 -16.72
C MET A 110 -1.40 -15.51 -17.29
N LYS A 111 -0.76 -16.31 -16.43
CA LYS A 111 0.06 -17.47 -16.83
C LYS A 111 -0.78 -18.62 -17.35
N SER A 112 -1.91 -18.94 -16.71
CA SER A 112 -2.79 -20.04 -17.12
C SER A 112 -3.40 -19.78 -18.51
N ILE A 113 -3.81 -18.54 -18.80
CA ILE A 113 -4.29 -18.12 -20.13
C ILE A 113 -3.18 -18.13 -21.20
N ARG A 114 -1.90 -18.20 -20.78
CA ARG A 114 -0.72 -18.06 -21.66
C ARG A 114 -0.69 -16.72 -22.40
N SER A 115 -1.17 -15.66 -21.75
CA SER A 115 -1.04 -14.30 -22.26
C SER A 115 0.45 -13.90 -22.36
N TRP A 116 0.80 -12.97 -23.27
CA TRP A 116 2.18 -12.46 -23.37
C TRP A 116 2.70 -11.92 -22.04
N ARG A 117 1.86 -11.22 -21.28
CA ARG A 117 2.20 -10.73 -19.94
C ARG A 117 2.48 -11.88 -18.98
N GLY A 118 1.65 -12.91 -18.97
CA GLY A 118 1.83 -14.12 -18.17
C GLY A 118 3.12 -14.86 -18.51
N TRP A 119 3.43 -15.01 -19.81
CA TRP A 119 4.68 -15.61 -20.27
C TRP A 119 5.91 -14.82 -19.78
N ARG A 120 5.87 -13.49 -19.89
CA ARG A 120 6.94 -12.61 -19.37
C ARG A 120 7.09 -12.72 -17.85
N HIS A 121 5.98 -12.80 -17.11
CA HIS A 121 5.99 -13.03 -15.66
C HIS A 121 6.60 -14.39 -15.30
N SER A 122 6.30 -15.45 -16.08
CA SER A 122 6.89 -16.78 -15.88
C SER A 122 8.41 -16.77 -16.05
N LEU A 123 8.91 -16.04 -17.06
CA LEU A 123 10.34 -15.86 -17.30
C LEU A 123 11.03 -14.85 -16.36
N GLY A 124 10.28 -14.19 -15.46
CA GLY A 124 10.83 -13.15 -14.57
C GLY A 124 11.31 -11.89 -15.30
N LEU A 125 10.83 -11.64 -16.52
CA LEU A 125 11.23 -10.49 -17.33
C LEU A 125 10.29 -9.30 -17.13
N LYS A 126 10.80 -8.09 -17.43
CA LYS A 126 10.02 -6.85 -17.45
C LYS A 126 8.83 -6.97 -18.42
N VAL A 127 7.63 -6.56 -18.00
CA VAL A 127 6.38 -6.87 -18.73
C VAL A 127 5.92 -5.77 -19.69
N ARG A 128 6.26 -4.50 -19.44
CA ARG A 128 5.74 -3.32 -20.17
C ARG A 128 6.57 -2.92 -21.41
N GLY A 129 7.15 -3.89 -22.13
CA GLY A 129 7.93 -3.60 -23.36
C GLY A 129 9.29 -2.92 -23.13
N GLN A 130 9.81 -2.96 -21.92
CA GLN A 130 11.11 -2.38 -21.58
C GLN A 130 12.26 -3.16 -22.25
N LYS A 131 13.32 -2.45 -22.67
CA LYS A 131 14.51 -3.05 -23.29
C LYS A 131 15.30 -3.88 -22.26
N THR A 132 15.29 -5.21 -22.39
CA THR A 132 16.01 -6.14 -21.50
C THR A 132 17.45 -6.42 -21.94
N ARG A 133 17.87 -5.97 -23.13
CA ARG A 133 19.25 -6.09 -23.61
C ARG A 133 20.24 -5.28 -22.77
N THR A 134 19.87 -4.03 -22.45
CA THR A 134 20.75 -3.08 -21.76
C THR A 134 20.34 -2.83 -20.31
N THR A 135 19.05 -2.91 -19.98
CA THR A 135 18.53 -2.55 -18.65
C THR A 135 17.99 -3.76 -17.90
N GLY A 136 18.07 -3.72 -16.56
CA GLY A 136 17.56 -4.81 -15.72
C GLY A 136 18.38 -6.08 -15.82
N ARG A 137 19.68 -5.96 -16.10
CA ARG A 137 20.64 -7.07 -16.05
C ARG A 137 20.91 -7.41 -14.59
N THR A 138 20.69 -8.65 -14.21
CA THR A 138 21.07 -9.21 -12.92
C THR A 138 22.39 -9.95 -13.08
N GLY A 139 23.43 -9.53 -12.35
CA GLY A 139 24.79 -10.06 -12.47
C GLY A 139 25.85 -9.05 -12.01
N ARG A 140 27.08 -9.52 -11.73
CA ARG A 140 28.21 -8.65 -11.35
C ARG A 140 28.59 -7.79 -12.56
N THR A 141 28.53 -6.47 -12.40
CA THR A 141 29.04 -5.53 -13.42
C THR A 141 30.53 -5.35 -13.22
N VAL A 142 31.33 -5.49 -14.27
CA VAL A 142 32.74 -5.06 -14.27
C VAL A 142 32.71 -3.53 -14.33
N GLY A 143 32.64 -2.88 -13.17
CA GLY A 143 32.58 -1.42 -13.04
C GLY A 143 33.92 -0.84 -12.57
N VAL A 144 34.31 0.31 -13.11
CA VAL A 144 35.43 1.11 -12.60
C VAL A 144 34.94 1.90 -11.38
N GLN A 145 35.52 1.68 -10.20
CA GLN A 145 35.30 2.55 -9.05
C GLN A 145 36.02 3.89 -9.27
N ARG A 146 35.25 4.98 -9.39
CA ARG A 146 35.81 6.32 -9.29
C ARG A 146 35.83 6.74 -7.82
N LYS A 147 36.97 7.27 -7.36
CA LYS A 147 37.13 7.81 -6.01
C LYS A 147 36.09 8.92 -5.81
N LYS A 148 35.30 8.85 -4.73
CA LYS A 148 34.39 9.95 -4.37
C LYS A 148 35.24 11.19 -4.10
N VAL A 149 34.96 12.27 -4.82
CA VAL A 149 35.52 13.59 -4.52
C VAL A 149 34.93 14.02 -3.18
N SER A 150 35.77 14.19 -2.17
CA SER A 150 35.37 14.82 -0.92
C SER A 150 35.01 16.27 -1.23
N ARG A 151 33.74 16.61 -1.06
CA ARG A 151 33.27 18.00 -1.05
C ARG A 151 33.07 18.42 0.39
#